data_AF-A0A2V7UG15-F1
#
_entry.id   AF-A0A2V7UG15-F1
#
_cell.length_a   1.000
_cell.length_b   1.000
_cell.length_c   1.000
_cell.angle_alpha   90.00
_cell.angle_beta   90.00
_cell.angle_gamma   90.00
#
_symmetry.space_group_name_H-M   'P 1'
#
loop_
_entity.id
_entity.type
_entity.pdbx_description
1 polymer ?
#
loop_
_entity_poly.entity_id
_entity_poly.type
_entity_poly.pdbx_seq_one_letter_code
_entity_poly.pdbx_strand_id
1 'polypeptide(L)'
;GQLTIVGENLPSTPDVKLGGTLLDVLSNSSTEIVASLQAVAGIQNLPGDYQLSISQGSGASNEFVVTIGATGPEGPRGARGDKEDTGPAGRKLIEHPAGSGRWRVP
;
A
#
# COMPACT_ATOMS: atom_id res chain seq x y z
N GLY A 1 10.32 1.81 1.97
CA GLY A 1 9.49 1.45 0.80
C GLY A 1 10.25 0.51 -0.10
N GLN A 2 9.65 0.11 -1.22
CA GLN A 2 10.25 -0.79 -2.21
C GLN A 2 10.19 -0.13 -3.60
N LEU A 3 11.20 -0.41 -4.42
CA LEU A 3 11.22 -0.12 -5.85
C LEU A 3 11.07 -1.45 -6.60
N THR A 4 10.07 -1.54 -7.47
CA THR A 4 9.87 -2.68 -8.38
C THR A 4 10.20 -2.24 -9.79
N ILE A 5 11.08 -2.99 -10.46
CA ILE A 5 11.52 -2.76 -11.84
C ILE A 5 11.03 -3.95 -12.65
N VAL A 6 10.23 -3.70 -13.69
CA VAL A 6 9.69 -4.75 -14.58
C VAL A 6 10.28 -4.55 -15.97
N GLY A 7 10.70 -5.64 -16.61
CA GLY A 7 11.30 -5.60 -17.94
C GLY A 7 11.48 -6.99 -18.53
N GLU A 8 12.36 -7.10 -19.52
CA GLU A 8 12.77 -8.36 -20.14
C GLU A 8 14.29 -8.49 -20.10
N ASN A 9 14.79 -9.73 -20.01
CA ASN A 9 16.22 -10.04 -19.95
C ASN A 9 16.97 -9.30 -18.83
N LEU A 10 16.30 -9.08 -17.70
CA LEU A 10 16.90 -8.44 -16.54
C LEU A 10 18.02 -9.31 -15.92
N PRO A 11 19.03 -8.67 -15.33
CA PRO A 11 20.11 -9.38 -14.65
C PRO A 11 19.69 -10.29 -13.50
N SER A 12 20.37 -11.44 -13.38
CA SER A 12 20.26 -12.35 -12.22
C SER A 12 21.08 -11.93 -11.00
N THR A 13 22.04 -11.02 -11.18
CA THR A 13 22.85 -10.41 -10.11
C THR A 13 22.98 -8.90 -10.36
N PRO A 14 21.87 -8.14 -10.25
CA PRO A 14 21.88 -6.72 -10.54
C PRO A 14 22.52 -5.93 -9.38
N ASP A 15 23.34 -4.95 -9.73
CA ASP A 15 23.59 -3.78 -8.89
C ASP A 15 22.57 -2.71 -9.27
N VAL A 16 21.78 -2.25 -8.30
CA VAL A 16 20.76 -1.21 -8.50
C VAL A 16 21.14 0.04 -7.72
N LYS A 17 21.24 1.17 -8.41
CA LYS A 17 21.54 2.47 -7.79
C LYS A 17 20.46 3.49 -8.11
N LEU A 18 20.08 4.30 -7.13
CA LEU A 18 19.17 5.43 -7.32
C LEU A 18 19.85 6.71 -6.80
N GLY A 19 20.03 7.71 -7.67
CA GLY A 19 20.73 8.95 -7.31
C GLY A 19 22.16 8.70 -6.80
N GLY A 20 22.82 7.67 -7.31
CA GLY A 20 24.15 7.24 -6.86
C GLY A 20 24.17 6.35 -5.60
N THR A 21 23.03 6.17 -4.91
CA THR A 21 22.93 5.31 -3.72
C THR A 21 22.67 3.87 -4.13
N LEU A 22 23.51 2.92 -3.67
CA LEU A 22 23.30 1.50 -3.89
C LEU A 22 22.11 1.00 -3.04
N LEU A 23 21.22 0.24 -3.68
CA LEU A 23 20.04 -0.34 -3.04
C LEU A 23 20.25 -1.82 -2.75
N ASP A 24 19.64 -2.31 -1.67
CA ASP A 24 19.60 -3.74 -1.38
C ASP A 24 18.59 -4.42 -2.30
N VAL A 25 19.04 -5.37 -3.12
CA VAL A 25 18.15 -6.18 -3.98
C VAL A 25 17.54 -7.30 -3.15
N LEU A 26 16.22 -7.31 -3.02
CA LEU A 26 15.46 -8.29 -2.23
C LEU A 26 15.09 -9.52 -3.07
N SER A 27 14.76 -9.32 -4.34
CA SER A 27 14.54 -10.40 -5.31
C SER A 27 14.90 -9.95 -6.72
N ASN A 28 15.27 -10.90 -7.57
CA ASN A 28 15.48 -10.65 -8.99
C ASN A 28 15.11 -11.88 -9.81
N SER A 29 14.73 -11.63 -11.06
CA SER A 29 14.48 -12.59 -12.12
C SER A 29 14.78 -11.91 -13.46
N SER A 30 14.65 -12.64 -14.57
CA SER A 30 14.80 -12.04 -15.90
C SER A 30 13.69 -11.05 -16.28
N THR A 31 12.63 -10.92 -15.48
CA THR A 31 11.51 -10.03 -15.78
C THR A 31 11.15 -9.03 -14.67
N GLU A 32 11.68 -9.23 -13.47
CA GLU A 32 11.37 -8.38 -12.32
C GLU A 32 12.56 -8.27 -11.37
N ILE A 33 12.87 -7.06 -10.93
CA ILE A 33 13.81 -6.77 -9.85
C ILE A 33 13.08 -5.99 -8.76
N VAL A 34 13.26 -6.42 -7.53
CA VAL A 34 12.75 -5.76 -6.34
C VAL A 34 13.91 -5.26 -5.49
N ALA A 35 13.96 -3.95 -5.24
CA ALA A 35 14.97 -3.31 -4.42
C ALA A 35 14.37 -2.55 -3.23
N SER A 36 15.11 -2.52 -2.12
CA SER A 36 14.78 -1.78 -0.92
C SER A 36 15.14 -0.31 -1.08
N LEU A 37 14.19 0.59 -0.78
CA LEU A 37 14.46 2.03 -0.71
C LEU A 37 14.96 2.49 0.66
N GLN A 38 15.24 1.56 1.60
CA GLN A 38 15.64 1.92 2.96
C GLN A 38 16.99 2.65 3.00
N ALA A 39 17.88 2.38 2.05
CA ALA A 39 19.15 3.08 1.90
C ALA A 39 18.99 4.54 1.44
N VAL A 40 17.85 4.90 0.84
CA VAL A 40 17.59 6.25 0.31
C VAL A 40 16.81 7.05 1.35
N ALA A 41 17.55 7.66 2.27
CA ALA A 41 16.98 8.40 3.38
C ALA A 41 16.06 9.53 2.91
N GLY A 42 14.81 9.52 3.38
CA GLY A 42 13.88 10.62 3.16
C GLY A 42 13.42 10.80 1.71
N ILE A 43 13.51 9.78 0.86
CA ILE A 43 13.17 9.86 -0.57
C ILE A 43 11.77 10.45 -0.83
N GLN A 44 10.79 10.20 0.03
CA GLN A 44 9.44 10.76 -0.04
C GLN A 44 9.34 12.28 0.25
N ASN A 45 10.38 12.84 0.88
CA ASN A 45 10.48 14.25 1.26
C ASN A 45 11.46 15.03 0.37
N LEU A 46 12.11 14.34 -0.58
CA LEU A 46 13.09 14.91 -1.50
C LEU A 46 12.57 14.72 -2.93
N PRO A 47 11.54 15.49 -3.35
CA PRO A 47 11.08 15.43 -4.72
C PRO A 47 12.18 15.88 -5.68
N GLY A 48 12.24 15.26 -6.85
CA GLY A 48 13.25 15.56 -7.85
C GLY A 48 13.45 14.43 -8.84
N ASP A 49 14.37 14.66 -9.77
CA ASP A 49 14.78 13.69 -10.77
C ASP A 49 15.98 12.89 -10.27
N TYR A 50 15.86 11.58 -10.29
CA TYR A 50 16.87 10.64 -9.84
C TYR A 50 17.32 9.75 -10.99
N GLN A 51 18.63 9.56 -11.12
CA GLN A 51 19.18 8.58 -12.05
C GLN A 51 19.07 7.19 -11.41
N LEU A 52 18.28 6.32 -12.02
CA LEU A 52 18.22 4.89 -11.74
C LEU A 52 19.22 4.19 -12.65
N SER A 53 20.16 3.44 -12.08
CA SER A 53 21.15 2.66 -12.81
C SER A 53 21.03 1.20 -12.43
N ILE A 54 21.05 0.32 -13.44
CA ILE A 54 20.98 -1.13 -13.29
C ILE A 54 22.15 -1.73 -14.05
N SER A 55 23.05 -2.44 -13.35
CA SER A 55 24.25 -3.06 -13.95
C SER A 55 24.44 -4.50 -13.49
N GLN A 56 25.24 -5.26 -14.25
CA GLN A 56 25.76 -6.58 -13.85
C GLN A 56 27.23 -6.44 -13.47
N GLY A 57 27.52 -6.07 -12.22
CA GLY A 57 28.90 -5.83 -11.76
C GLY A 57 29.61 -4.76 -12.59
N SER A 58 30.82 -5.05 -13.09
CA SER A 58 31.62 -4.12 -13.90
C SER A 58 31.19 -4.01 -15.37
N GLY A 59 30.05 -4.59 -15.75
CA GLY A 59 29.51 -4.55 -17.11
C GLY A 59 28.80 -3.23 -17.46
N ALA A 60 28.12 -3.22 -18.61
CA ALA A 60 27.32 -2.08 -19.05
C ALA A 60 26.16 -1.80 -18.07
N SER A 61 25.92 -0.51 -17.81
CA SER A 61 24.76 -0.03 -17.04
C SER A 61 23.64 0.41 -17.97
N ASN A 62 22.40 0.10 -17.60
CA ASN A 62 21.21 0.74 -18.15
C ASN A 62 20.81 1.87 -17.22
N GLU A 63 20.53 3.04 -17.76
CA GLU A 63 20.26 4.25 -16.99
C GLU A 63 18.92 4.87 -17.39
N PHE A 64 18.14 5.24 -16.38
CA PHE A 64 16.82 5.83 -16.52
C PHE A 64 16.72 7.05 -15.60
N VAL A 65 15.97 8.05 -16.02
CA VAL A 65 15.59 9.16 -15.12
C VAL A 65 14.23 8.84 -14.52
N VAL A 66 14.15 8.90 -13.18
CA VAL A 66 12.95 8.67 -12.40
C VAL A 66 12.60 9.94 -11.65
N THR A 67 11.45 10.53 -11.97
CA THR A 67 10.93 11.71 -11.25
C THR A 67 10.11 11.25 -10.05
N ILE A 68 10.52 11.68 -8.86
CA ILE A 68 9.80 11.45 -7.61
C ILE A 68 9.09 12.74 -7.24
N GLY A 69 7.76 12.69 -7.20
CA GLY A 69 6.92 13.83 -6.84
C GLY A 69 6.86 14.08 -5.33
N ALA A 70 6.43 15.28 -4.96
CA ALA A 70 6.14 15.59 -3.56
C ALA A 70 4.91 14.80 -3.09
N THR A 71 4.92 14.38 -1.82
CA THR A 71 3.69 13.86 -1.19
C THR A 71 2.65 14.97 -1.17
N GLY A 72 1.46 14.71 -1.72
CA GLY A 72 0.35 15.66 -1.68
C GLY A 72 -0.16 15.91 -0.26
N PRO A 73 -0.88 17.03 -0.01
CA PRO A 73 -1.48 17.28 1.30
C PRO A 73 -2.48 16.18 1.68
N GLU A 74 -2.69 15.99 2.99
CA GLU A 74 -3.78 15.14 3.49
C GLU A 74 -5.12 15.66 2.95
N GLY A 75 -5.95 14.75 2.42
CA GLY A 75 -7.29 15.11 1.95
C GLY A 75 -8.16 15.63 3.10
N PRO A 76 -9.18 16.47 2.82
CA PRO A 76 -10.09 16.90 3.87
C PRO A 76 -10.77 15.69 4.52
N ARG A 77 -10.95 15.73 5.84
CA ARG A 77 -11.75 14.75 6.57
C ARG A 77 -13.14 14.69 5.93
N GLY A 78 -13.59 13.49 5.56
CA GLY A 78 -14.92 13.28 4.99
C GLY A 78 -16.02 13.88 5.88
N ALA A 79 -17.08 14.38 5.27
CA ALA A 79 -18.23 14.91 5.99
C ALA A 79 -18.77 13.86 6.97
N ARG A 80 -19.18 14.30 8.17
CA ARG A 80 -19.91 13.45 9.10
C ARG A 80 -21.18 12.98 8.38
N GLY A 81 -21.36 11.66 8.23
CA GLY A 81 -22.57 11.11 7.64
C GLY A 81 -23.81 11.58 8.41
N ASP A 82 -24.85 11.98 7.67
CA ASP A 82 -26.13 12.35 8.26
C ASP A 82 -26.67 11.17 9.06
N LYS A 83 -27.04 11.44 10.31
CA LYS A 83 -27.67 10.46 11.19
C LYS A 83 -29.00 10.05 10.57
N GLU A 84 -29.15 8.77 10.25
CA GLU A 84 -30.40 8.22 9.76
C GLU A 84 -31.55 8.61 10.70
N ASP A 85 -32.56 9.22 10.11
CA ASP A 85 -33.74 9.73 10.79
C ASP A 85 -34.54 8.56 11.39
N THR A 86 -35.16 8.84 12.53
CA THR A 86 -35.81 7.85 13.41
C THR A 86 -36.91 7.09 12.67
N GLY A 87 -36.82 5.76 12.61
CA GLY A 87 -37.92 4.93 12.08
C GLY A 87 -39.22 5.13 12.88
N PRO A 88 -40.40 5.12 12.23
CA PRO A 88 -41.66 5.43 12.89
C PRO A 88 -41.99 4.43 14.01
N ALA A 89 -42.40 4.95 15.17
CA ALA A 89 -42.84 4.16 16.32
C ALA A 89 -44.04 3.27 15.94
N GLY A 90 -43.78 1.97 15.79
CA GLY A 90 -44.79 0.93 15.60
C GLY A 90 -45.61 0.71 16.88
N ARG A 91 -46.93 0.77 16.73
CA ARG A 91 -47.97 0.76 17.76
C ARG A 91 -47.92 -0.44 18.73
N LYS A 92 -48.26 -0.12 19.99
CA LYS A 92 -48.56 -1.02 21.12
C LYS A 92 -49.58 -2.12 20.72
N LEU A 93 -49.19 -3.39 20.88
CA LEU A 93 -50.13 -4.53 20.99
C LEU A 93 -49.99 -5.12 22.40
N ILE A 94 -51.01 -4.79 23.22
CA ILE A 94 -51.69 -5.64 24.21
C ILE A 94 -50.99 -6.94 24.66
N GLU A 95 -50.53 -6.89 25.92
CA GLU A 95 -50.55 -7.92 26.99
C GLU A 95 -50.35 -9.43 26.68
N HIS A 96 -49.29 -9.98 27.27
CA HIS A 96 -49.24 -11.36 27.74
C HIS A 96 -48.89 -11.37 29.24
N PRO A 97 -49.76 -11.87 30.14
CA PRO A 97 -49.47 -11.92 31.56
C PRO A 97 -48.46 -13.03 31.90
N ALA A 98 -47.62 -12.74 32.89
CA ALA A 98 -46.66 -13.67 33.47
C ALA A 98 -47.37 -14.75 34.30
N GLY A 99 -46.88 -16.00 34.21
CA GLY A 99 -46.90 -16.95 35.34
C GLY A 99 -47.54 -18.32 35.10
N SER A 100 -46.77 -19.35 35.48
CA SER A 100 -47.17 -20.71 35.90
C SER A 100 -47.53 -21.75 34.82
N GLY A 101 -46.77 -22.85 34.77
CA GLY A 101 -47.10 -24.01 33.94
C GLY A 101 -45.96 -25.03 33.82
N ARG A 102 -46.06 -26.11 34.58
CA ARG A 102 -45.12 -27.23 34.74
C ARG A 102 -45.14 -28.19 33.52
N TRP A 103 -43.99 -28.79 33.19
CA TRP A 103 -43.70 -29.88 32.23
C TRP A 103 -44.81 -30.89 31.85
N ARG A 104 -44.91 -31.27 30.55
CA ARG A 104 -44.56 -32.62 30.00
C ARG A 104 -44.77 -32.78 28.48
N VAL A 105 -43.91 -33.63 27.91
CA VAL A 105 -43.78 -34.23 26.55
C VAL A 105 -45.02 -34.97 26.02
N PRO A 106 -45.07 -35.24 24.70
CA PRO A 106 -44.81 -36.61 24.20
C PRO A 106 -43.45 -36.77 23.50
#